data_AF-A0A183M0Y2-F1
#
_entry.id   AF-A0A183M0Y2-F1
#
_cell.length_a   1.000
_cell.length_b   1.000
_cell.length_c   1.000
_cell.angle_alpha   90.00
_cell.angle_beta   90.00
_cell.angle_gamma   90.00
#
_symmetry.space_group_name_H-M   'P 1'
#
loop_
_entity.id
_entity.type
_entity.pdbx_description
1 polymer ?
#
loop_
_entity_poly.entity_id
_entity_poly.type
_entity_poly.pdbx_seq_one_letter_code
_entity_poly.pdbx_strand_id
1 'polypeptide(L)'
;MWETGKTSQMRRYNLPVLGISETHWTQAGQQRLNTREMLLYSGHEEDNAPHTHGVALMLSKVAQNALVVWESHGSRIIKASFKTKNEGILMNIIQCYAPTNDSDDDIKDQFYERLQSIIEKCPRKDLTIRMGDLNAKVGIDNTGYEDIMGRHELGQRNENGKICKSMCIQQIGHRTMEDVRTWRGADVASDHHLVVANLKQKLKKNWKSGQTAIQRFNTAFLRDTDRLNKFKIALNNRFQALQNLLKEEETSMEDNWKDIKEALTSTCQEVLGLKKYHHKEWISTETLDKIKERKNKKAAINNSRTRSEKVQAQAEYIEANKQLKRSIRTGKKKYVEGLAMTAEKATREGNMKQLHDTTKKLSGKYSKPERPAKDK
;
A
#
# COMPACT_ATOMS: atom_id res chain seq x y z
N MET A 1 3.95 -0.68 -26.07
CA MET A 1 4.55 -2.01 -25.83
C MET A 1 5.63 -2.00 -24.74
N TRP A 2 6.44 -0.92 -24.62
CA TRP A 2 7.49 -0.78 -23.59
C TRP A 2 6.96 -0.81 -22.13
N GLU A 3 5.81 -0.18 -21.87
CA GLU A 3 5.20 -0.11 -20.53
C GLU A 3 4.64 -1.46 -20.05
N THR A 4 4.11 -2.30 -20.95
CA THR A 4 3.38 -3.51 -20.58
C THR A 4 4.30 -4.63 -20.10
N GLY A 5 5.49 -4.79 -20.69
CA GLY A 5 6.47 -5.80 -20.26
C GLY A 5 7.06 -5.52 -18.88
N LYS A 6 7.53 -4.29 -18.65
CA LYS A 6 8.14 -3.87 -17.38
C LYS A 6 7.13 -3.88 -16.23
N THR A 7 5.91 -3.43 -16.49
CA THR A 7 4.81 -3.50 -15.50
C THR A 7 4.42 -4.95 -15.19
N SER A 8 4.42 -5.84 -16.20
CA SER A 8 4.17 -7.26 -16.00
C SER A 8 5.22 -7.89 -15.08
N GLN A 9 6.51 -7.61 -15.28
CA GLN A 9 7.57 -8.10 -14.39
C GLN A 9 7.43 -7.55 -12.97
N MET A 10 7.16 -6.24 -12.82
CA MET A 10 6.95 -5.62 -11.51
C MET A 10 5.85 -6.34 -10.73
N ARG A 11 4.75 -6.70 -11.40
CA ARG A 11 3.62 -7.43 -10.80
C ARG A 11 3.95 -8.90 -10.54
N ARG A 12 4.57 -9.58 -11.51
CA ARG A 12 4.98 -10.99 -11.40
C ARG A 12 5.87 -11.22 -10.19
N TYR A 13 6.79 -10.29 -9.93
CA TYR A 13 7.72 -10.34 -8.81
C TYR A 13 7.25 -9.55 -7.57
N ASN A 14 6.03 -8.98 -7.61
CA ASN A 14 5.43 -8.21 -6.52
C ASN A 14 6.36 -7.11 -5.96
N LEU A 15 7.07 -6.43 -6.86
CA LEU A 15 8.07 -5.42 -6.52
C LEU A 15 7.39 -4.10 -6.16
N PRO A 16 7.65 -3.51 -4.98
CA PRO A 16 7.07 -2.22 -4.64
C PRO A 16 7.68 -1.06 -5.43
N VAL A 17 8.98 -1.15 -5.72
CA VAL A 17 9.80 -0.18 -6.46
C VAL A 17 10.62 -0.95 -7.48
N LEU A 18 10.69 -0.46 -8.70
CA LEU A 18 11.51 -1.01 -9.79
C LEU A 18 12.31 0.14 -10.41
N GLY A 19 13.64 0.02 -10.39
CA GLY A 19 14.54 0.94 -11.10
C GLY A 19 14.74 0.51 -12.55
N ILE A 20 14.80 1.49 -13.44
CA ILE A 20 14.96 1.32 -14.87
C ILE A 20 16.07 2.27 -15.30
N SER A 21 17.04 1.75 -16.05
CA SER A 21 18.07 2.53 -16.75
C SER A 21 17.78 2.50 -18.25
N GLU A 22 18.39 3.41 -19.01
CA GLU A 22 18.25 3.51 -20.47
C GLU A 22 16.79 3.70 -20.90
N THR A 23 16.12 4.67 -20.28
CA THR A 23 14.74 4.98 -20.66
C THR A 23 14.65 5.73 -21.98
N HIS A 24 15.70 6.46 -22.36
CA HIS A 24 15.76 7.35 -23.52
C HIS A 24 14.71 8.47 -23.51
N TRP A 25 14.15 8.77 -22.33
CA TRP A 25 13.20 9.86 -22.14
C TRP A 25 13.95 11.17 -21.94
N THR A 26 13.37 12.27 -22.44
CA THR A 26 13.82 13.63 -22.16
C THR A 26 13.03 14.21 -20.98
N GLN A 27 13.57 15.28 -20.40
CA GLN A 27 13.02 16.00 -19.25
C GLN A 27 12.91 15.13 -17.99
N ALA A 28 12.54 15.77 -16.88
CA ALA A 28 12.24 15.09 -15.62
C ALA A 28 10.76 15.25 -15.29
N GLY A 29 10.12 14.16 -14.87
CA GLY A 29 8.68 14.21 -14.63
C GLY A 29 8.15 13.00 -13.90
N GLN A 30 6.84 13.08 -13.63
CA GLN A 30 6.08 11.96 -13.10
C GLN A 30 4.87 11.69 -14.00
N GLN A 31 4.64 10.42 -14.30
CA GLN A 31 3.50 10.00 -15.12
C GLN A 31 2.80 8.82 -14.47
N ARG A 32 1.47 8.86 -14.48
CA ARG A 32 0.65 7.73 -14.06
C ARG A 32 0.38 6.81 -15.24
N LEU A 33 0.75 5.54 -15.11
CA LEU A 33 0.51 4.54 -16.13
C LEU A 33 -0.95 4.06 -16.09
N ASN A 34 -1.46 3.56 -17.22
CA ASN A 34 -2.81 2.99 -17.34
C ASN A 34 -3.05 1.84 -16.36
N THR A 35 -1.97 1.16 -16.00
CA THR A 35 -1.93 0.04 -15.06
C THR A 35 -2.00 0.48 -13.59
N ARG A 36 -1.99 1.79 -13.30
CA ARG A 36 -2.07 2.46 -11.97
C ARG A 36 -0.75 2.59 -11.20
N GLU A 37 0.34 2.04 -11.71
CA GLU A 37 1.69 2.34 -11.28
C GLU A 37 2.05 3.80 -11.62
N MET A 38 3.02 4.37 -10.90
CA MET A 38 3.52 5.73 -11.12
C MET A 38 4.96 5.61 -11.57
N LEU A 39 5.31 6.29 -12.65
CA LEU A 39 6.66 6.36 -13.16
C LEU A 39 7.24 7.72 -12.82
N LEU A 40 8.37 7.74 -12.12
CA LEU A 40 9.22 8.91 -11.95
C LEU A 40 10.38 8.75 -12.92
N TYR A 41 10.66 9.74 -13.75
CA TYR A 41 11.74 9.65 -14.73
C TYR A 41 12.58 10.91 -14.74
N SER A 42 13.84 10.72 -15.14
CA SER A 42 14.81 11.78 -15.35
C SER A 42 15.57 11.49 -16.64
N GLY A 43 15.57 12.49 -17.51
CA GLY A 43 16.19 12.51 -18.82
C GLY A 43 17.03 13.77 -19.02
N HIS A 44 17.48 14.01 -20.24
CA HIS A 44 18.15 15.28 -20.57
C HIS A 44 17.18 16.44 -20.52
N GLU A 45 17.59 17.57 -19.94
CA GLU A 45 16.73 18.74 -19.72
C GLU A 45 16.50 19.57 -20.99
N GLU A 46 17.38 19.47 -21.98
CA GLU A 46 17.28 20.21 -23.24
C GLU A 46 16.25 19.58 -24.19
N ASP A 47 15.36 20.41 -24.74
CA ASP A 47 14.23 19.97 -25.59
C ASP A 47 14.65 19.25 -26.89
N ASN A 48 15.92 19.39 -27.31
CA ASN A 48 16.50 18.74 -28.50
C ASN A 48 17.68 17.81 -28.18
N ALA A 49 17.88 17.44 -26.90
CA ALA A 49 18.94 16.52 -26.55
C ALA A 49 18.73 15.15 -27.21
N PRO A 50 19.81 14.45 -27.61
CA PRO A 50 19.70 13.11 -28.14
C PRO A 50 19.02 12.22 -27.10
N HIS A 51 18.04 11.42 -27.53
CA HIS A 51 17.31 10.43 -26.73
C HIS A 51 18.24 9.30 -26.26
N THR A 52 19.16 9.64 -25.36
CA THR A 52 20.26 8.84 -24.86
C THR A 52 20.23 8.90 -23.33
N HIS A 53 20.66 7.84 -22.66
CA HIS A 53 20.60 7.69 -21.20
C HIS A 53 19.16 7.59 -20.65
N GLY A 54 18.89 8.25 -19.53
CA GLY A 54 17.60 8.26 -18.87
C GLY A 54 17.50 7.21 -17.77
N VAL A 55 16.97 7.61 -16.62
CA VAL A 55 16.69 6.74 -15.49
C VAL A 55 15.25 6.93 -15.02
N ALA A 56 14.64 5.86 -14.52
CA ALA A 56 13.32 5.92 -13.94
C ALA A 56 13.14 5.02 -12.73
N LEU A 57 12.17 5.38 -11.90
CA LEU A 57 11.63 4.58 -10.82
C LEU A 57 10.15 4.33 -11.08
N MET A 58 9.79 3.07 -11.30
CA MET A 58 8.40 2.63 -11.35
C MET A 58 7.93 2.25 -9.94
N LEU A 59 6.81 2.82 -9.51
CA LEU A 59 6.28 2.73 -8.16
C LEU A 59 4.89 2.07 -8.14
N SER A 60 4.79 0.99 -7.37
CA SER A 60 3.51 0.36 -7.03
C SER A 60 2.65 1.32 -6.22
N LYS A 61 1.36 1.00 -6.07
CA LYS A 61 0.47 1.82 -5.22
C LYS A 61 0.96 1.93 -3.77
N VAL A 62 1.63 0.90 -3.27
CA VAL A 62 2.19 0.90 -1.90
C VAL A 62 3.36 1.86 -1.80
N ALA A 63 4.28 1.85 -2.77
CA ALA A 63 5.43 2.75 -2.79
C ALA A 63 5.01 4.20 -3.04
N GLN A 64 4.04 4.45 -3.93
CA GLN A 64 3.45 5.78 -4.14
C GLN A 64 2.94 6.40 -2.84
N ASN A 65 2.24 5.62 -2.02
CA ASN A 65 1.70 6.12 -0.75
C ASN A 65 2.78 6.36 0.31
N ALA A 66 3.95 5.74 0.15
CA ALA A 66 5.11 5.91 1.03
C ALA A 66 6.07 7.00 0.54
N LEU A 67 6.01 7.40 -0.73
CA LEU A 67 6.85 8.44 -1.32
C LEU A 67 6.68 9.76 -0.55
N VAL A 68 7.80 10.37 -0.18
CA VAL A 68 7.86 11.67 0.49
C VAL A 68 8.19 12.74 -0.54
N VAL A 69 9.29 12.54 -1.25
CA VAL A 69 9.84 13.47 -2.24
C VAL A 69 10.72 12.67 -3.22
N TRP A 70 10.87 13.18 -4.43
CA TRP A 70 11.84 12.70 -5.39
C TRP A 70 12.53 13.88 -6.06
N GLU A 71 13.75 13.66 -6.54
CA GLU A 71 14.62 14.67 -7.12
C GLU A 71 15.32 14.07 -8.35
N SER A 72 15.37 14.84 -9.42
CA SER A 72 16.20 14.59 -10.60
C SER A 72 17.56 15.24 -10.39
N HIS A 73 18.65 14.56 -10.78
CA HIS A 73 20.02 15.07 -10.68
C HIS A 73 20.75 14.95 -12.03
N GLY A 74 20.04 15.29 -13.10
CA GLY A 74 20.44 15.07 -14.50
C GLY A 74 20.04 13.70 -15.04
N SER A 75 20.29 13.46 -16.32
CA SER A 75 19.75 12.31 -17.09
C SER A 75 20.18 10.91 -16.63
N ARG A 76 21.07 10.82 -15.64
CA ARG A 76 21.68 9.58 -15.15
C ARG A 76 21.41 9.28 -13.69
N ILE A 77 20.80 10.18 -12.92
CA ILE A 77 20.58 9.98 -11.48
C ILE A 77 19.19 10.49 -11.08
N ILE A 78 18.41 9.62 -10.44
CA ILE A 78 17.16 9.97 -9.78
C ILE A 78 17.16 9.46 -8.35
N LYS A 79 16.75 10.31 -7.41
CA LYS A 79 16.63 9.98 -5.98
C LYS A 79 15.17 10.05 -5.56
N ALA A 80 14.71 9.08 -4.79
CA ALA A 80 13.40 9.10 -4.17
C ALA A 80 13.49 8.71 -2.69
N SER A 81 12.82 9.47 -1.84
CA SER A 81 12.76 9.24 -0.38
C SER A 81 11.39 8.70 0.02
N PHE A 82 11.37 7.62 0.80
CA PHE A 82 10.15 6.92 1.20
C PHE A 82 10.04 6.81 2.72
N LYS A 83 8.81 6.91 3.24
CA LYS A 83 8.48 6.60 4.63
C LYS A 83 8.63 5.10 4.87
N THR A 84 9.32 4.74 5.95
CA THR A 84 9.43 3.34 6.38
C THR A 84 8.51 3.02 7.55
N LYS A 85 8.37 1.73 7.89
CA LYS A 85 7.63 1.32 9.08
C LYS A 85 8.23 1.85 10.39
N ASN A 86 9.54 2.10 10.42
CA ASN A 86 10.19 2.69 11.59
C ASN A 86 10.00 4.21 11.52
N GLU A 87 9.29 4.76 12.50
CA GLU A 87 9.03 6.19 12.54
C GLU A 87 10.34 6.98 12.71
N GLY A 88 10.48 8.06 11.94
CA GLY A 88 11.68 8.90 11.95
C GLY A 88 12.84 8.44 11.06
N ILE A 89 12.72 7.26 10.42
CA ILE A 89 13.70 6.73 9.46
C ILE A 89 13.09 6.72 8.05
N LEU A 90 13.72 7.43 7.12
CA LEU A 90 13.40 7.39 5.71
C LEU A 90 14.24 6.32 4.99
N MET A 91 13.74 5.88 3.84
CA MET A 91 14.48 5.05 2.90
C MET A 91 14.71 5.87 1.64
N ASN A 92 15.96 6.19 1.34
CA ASN A 92 16.39 6.88 0.14
C ASN A 92 16.81 5.82 -0.89
N ILE A 93 16.20 5.84 -2.07
CA ILE A 93 16.58 5.00 -3.20
C ILE A 93 17.18 5.93 -4.26
N ILE A 94 18.43 5.68 -4.60
CA ILE A 94 19.16 6.39 -5.66
C ILE A 94 19.30 5.40 -6.81
N GLN A 95 18.55 5.63 -7.89
CA GLN A 95 18.69 4.90 -9.13
C GLN A 95 19.66 5.67 -10.02
N CYS A 96 20.67 4.96 -10.54
CA CYS A 96 21.72 5.57 -11.33
C CYS A 96 22.09 4.74 -12.56
N TYR A 97 22.59 5.42 -13.59
CA TYR A 97 23.15 4.86 -14.80
C TYR A 97 24.53 5.45 -15.06
N ALA A 98 25.57 4.75 -14.60
CA ALA A 98 26.95 5.23 -14.67
C ALA A 98 27.47 5.27 -16.11
N PRO A 99 28.39 6.19 -16.44
CA PRO A 99 29.10 6.18 -17.71
C PRO A 99 29.85 4.85 -17.94
N THR A 100 30.04 4.51 -19.21
CA THR A 100 30.83 3.32 -19.60
C THR A 100 32.32 3.55 -19.32
N ASN A 101 33.14 2.49 -19.26
CA ASN A 101 34.57 2.66 -19.01
C ASN A 101 35.28 3.46 -20.12
N ASP A 102 34.75 3.42 -21.35
CA ASP A 102 35.33 4.14 -22.49
C ASP A 102 34.85 5.60 -22.56
N SER A 103 34.00 6.04 -21.62
CA SER A 103 33.61 7.45 -21.51
C SER A 103 34.78 8.29 -21.02
N ASP A 104 34.75 9.57 -21.38
CA ASP A 104 35.70 10.57 -20.89
C ASP A 104 35.77 10.57 -19.36
N ASP A 105 36.97 10.69 -18.82
CA ASP A 105 37.21 10.70 -17.38
C ASP A 105 36.56 11.91 -16.72
N ASP A 106 36.49 13.07 -17.40
CA ASP A 106 35.77 14.25 -16.91
C ASP A 106 34.28 13.96 -16.69
N ILE A 107 33.67 13.15 -17.56
CA ILE A 107 32.25 12.75 -17.45
C ILE A 107 32.07 11.78 -16.29
N LYS A 108 33.01 10.85 -16.09
CA LYS A 108 32.98 9.90 -14.96
C LYS A 108 33.14 10.65 -13.63
N ASP A 109 34.10 11.55 -13.55
CA ASP A 109 34.39 12.31 -12.34
C ASP A 109 33.20 13.18 -11.96
N GLN A 110 32.63 13.92 -12.91
CA GLN A 110 31.41 14.70 -12.68
C GLN A 110 30.24 13.82 -12.19
N PHE A 111 30.10 12.61 -12.73
CA PHE A 111 29.06 11.68 -12.29
C PHE A 111 29.28 11.19 -10.87
N TYR A 112 30.49 10.73 -10.54
CA TYR A 112 30.81 10.19 -9.22
C TYR A 112 30.83 11.26 -8.13
N GLU A 113 31.34 12.46 -8.41
CA GLU A 113 31.26 13.61 -7.51
C GLU A 113 29.82 14.00 -7.21
N ARG A 114 28.98 14.07 -8.25
CA ARG A 114 27.55 14.35 -8.08
C ARG A 114 26.86 13.26 -7.25
N LEU A 115 27.13 11.99 -7.55
CA LEU A 115 26.59 10.86 -6.80
C LEU A 115 27.00 10.94 -5.33
N GLN A 116 28.28 11.20 -5.05
CA GLN A 116 28.82 11.36 -3.71
C GLN A 116 28.14 12.52 -2.96
N SER A 117 27.98 13.68 -3.60
CA SER A 117 27.27 14.83 -3.01
C SER A 117 25.82 14.50 -2.62
N ILE A 118 25.10 13.76 -3.46
CA ILE A 118 23.72 13.33 -3.17
C ILE A 118 23.68 12.41 -1.95
N ILE A 119 24.66 11.52 -1.85
CA ILE A 119 24.79 10.56 -0.75
C ILE A 119 25.11 11.28 0.56
N GLU A 120 26.01 12.25 0.55
CA GLU A 120 26.40 13.03 1.73
C GLU A 120 25.26 13.90 2.26
N LYS A 121 24.39 14.38 1.37
CA LYS A 121 23.15 15.08 1.73
C LYS A 121 22.11 14.17 2.40
N CYS A 122 22.25 12.84 2.31
CA CYS A 122 21.33 11.90 2.95
C CYS A 122 21.70 11.71 4.44
N PRO A 123 20.77 11.88 5.39
CA PRO A 123 21.05 11.69 6.81
C PRO A 123 21.55 10.28 7.13
N ARG A 124 22.62 10.13 7.92
CA ARG A 124 23.17 8.82 8.31
C ARG A 124 22.20 7.91 9.08
N LYS A 125 21.17 8.49 9.70
CA LYS A 125 20.10 7.73 10.38
C LYS A 125 19.14 7.04 9.40
N ASP A 126 19.06 7.55 8.17
CA ASP A 126 18.15 7.06 7.15
C ASP A 126 18.82 5.93 6.35
N LEU A 127 18.02 5.04 5.79
CA LEU A 127 18.51 3.95 4.97
C LEU A 127 18.72 4.45 3.54
N THR A 128 19.95 4.47 3.06
CA THR A 128 20.26 4.83 1.66
C THR A 128 20.59 3.59 0.86
N ILE A 129 19.91 3.41 -0.27
CA ILE A 129 20.07 2.30 -1.20
C ILE A 129 20.47 2.90 -2.53
N ARG A 130 21.63 2.46 -3.03
CA ARG A 130 22.10 2.79 -4.37
C ARG A 130 21.83 1.58 -5.25
N MET A 131 21.18 1.80 -6.38
CA MET A 131 20.84 0.75 -7.33
C MET A 131 20.87 1.30 -8.76
N GLY A 132 20.74 0.39 -9.72
CA GLY A 132 20.78 0.68 -11.14
C GLY A 132 21.99 0.04 -11.79
N ASP A 133 22.41 0.62 -12.90
CA ASP A 133 23.50 0.08 -13.69
C ASP A 133 24.74 0.97 -13.51
N LEU A 134 25.75 0.40 -12.87
CA LEU A 134 26.99 1.08 -12.56
C LEU A 134 28.08 0.83 -13.60
N ASN A 135 27.83 0.02 -14.64
CA ASN A 135 28.85 -0.39 -15.61
C ASN A 135 30.13 -0.95 -14.93
N ALA A 136 29.96 -1.51 -13.74
CA ALA A 136 31.02 -1.92 -12.84
C ALA A 136 31.22 -3.44 -12.93
N LYS A 137 32.48 -3.85 -13.14
CA LYS A 137 32.95 -5.22 -12.98
C LYS A 137 33.76 -5.26 -11.69
N VAL A 138 33.22 -5.83 -10.62
CA VAL A 138 33.89 -5.81 -9.31
C VAL A 138 34.91 -6.97 -9.18
N GLY A 139 34.79 -7.98 -10.03
CA GLY A 139 35.78 -9.05 -10.23
C GLY A 139 35.55 -10.25 -9.29
N ILE A 140 36.28 -11.34 -9.47
CA ILE A 140 36.05 -12.57 -8.65
C ILE A 140 36.76 -12.48 -7.29
N ASP A 141 37.83 -11.70 -7.19
CA ASP A 141 38.61 -11.57 -5.95
C ASP A 141 37.87 -10.74 -4.89
N ASN A 142 37.30 -11.45 -3.91
CA ASN A 142 36.59 -10.90 -2.77
C ASN A 142 37.42 -10.93 -1.47
N THR A 143 38.72 -11.20 -1.53
CA THR A 143 39.60 -11.31 -0.35
C THR A 143 39.55 -10.03 0.49
N GLY A 144 39.14 -10.13 1.76
CA GLY A 144 38.96 -8.99 2.68
C GLY A 144 37.66 -8.20 2.52
N TYR A 145 36.74 -8.70 1.68
CA TYR A 145 35.46 -8.08 1.35
C TYR A 145 34.31 -9.09 1.32
N GLU A 146 34.49 -10.24 1.95
CA GLU A 146 33.55 -11.36 1.98
C GLU A 146 32.19 -10.96 2.57
N ASP A 147 32.18 -9.98 3.47
CA ASP A 147 30.98 -9.44 4.12
C ASP A 147 30.18 -8.45 3.26
N ILE A 148 30.75 -7.97 2.14
CA ILE A 148 30.13 -6.97 1.25
C ILE A 148 29.99 -7.46 -0.21
N MET A 149 30.74 -8.50 -0.58
CA MET A 149 30.87 -8.96 -1.96
C MET A 149 30.64 -10.46 -2.07
N GLY A 150 29.76 -10.86 -3.00
CA GLY A 150 29.47 -12.26 -3.29
C GLY A 150 30.61 -12.96 -4.03
N ARG A 151 30.62 -14.30 -3.98
CA ARG A 151 31.65 -15.16 -4.62
C ARG A 151 31.45 -15.42 -6.11
N HIS A 152 30.42 -14.83 -6.71
CA HIS A 152 29.97 -15.16 -8.07
C HIS A 152 29.91 -13.90 -8.94
N GLU A 153 31.04 -13.57 -9.58
CA GLU A 153 31.15 -12.45 -10.52
C GLU A 153 31.87 -12.87 -11.81
N LEU A 154 31.78 -12.02 -12.84
CA LEU A 154 32.35 -12.26 -14.16
C LEU A 154 33.34 -11.14 -14.53
N GLY A 155 34.50 -11.54 -15.07
CA GLY A 155 35.51 -10.63 -15.63
C GLY A 155 36.54 -10.11 -14.62
N GLN A 156 37.55 -9.42 -15.15
CA GLN A 156 38.53 -8.69 -14.34
C GLN A 156 37.94 -7.37 -13.84
N ARG A 157 38.37 -6.93 -12.65
CA ARG A 157 37.90 -5.70 -12.02
C ARG A 157 38.26 -4.49 -12.87
N ASN A 158 37.28 -3.65 -13.20
CA ASN A 158 37.48 -2.37 -13.89
C ASN A 158 37.52 -1.19 -12.91
N GLU A 159 37.83 0.02 -13.40
CA GLU A 159 37.88 1.24 -12.58
C GLU A 159 36.54 1.54 -11.88
N ASN A 160 35.43 1.47 -12.62
CA ASN A 160 34.07 1.59 -12.04
C ASN A 160 33.83 0.56 -10.92
N GLY A 161 34.39 -0.64 -11.03
CA GLY A 161 34.36 -1.68 -10.01
C GLY A 161 35.18 -1.36 -8.77
N LYS A 162 36.35 -0.71 -8.91
CA LYS A 162 37.13 -0.20 -7.78
C LYS A 162 36.37 0.89 -7.03
N ILE A 163 35.76 1.83 -7.77
CA ILE A 163 34.96 2.92 -7.19
C ILE A 163 33.70 2.38 -6.51
N CYS A 164 32.99 1.45 -7.16
CA CYS A 164 31.82 0.80 -6.56
C CYS A 164 32.18 0.12 -5.22
N LYS A 165 33.35 -0.52 -5.17
CA LYS A 165 33.84 -1.19 -3.97
C LYS A 165 34.18 -0.19 -2.85
N SER A 166 34.95 0.87 -3.15
CA SER A 166 35.29 1.92 -2.16
C SER A 166 34.03 2.58 -1.59
N MET A 167 33.05 2.87 -2.46
CA MET A 167 31.78 3.46 -2.08
C MET A 167 30.94 2.53 -1.19
N CYS A 168 30.94 1.20 -1.41
CA CYS A 168 30.22 0.25 -0.56
C CYS A 168 30.82 0.16 0.85
N ILE A 169 32.16 0.21 0.98
CA ILE A 169 32.87 0.12 2.26
C ILE A 169 32.59 1.31 3.18
N GLN A 170 32.39 2.51 2.62
CA GLN A 170 32.21 3.74 3.41
C GLN A 170 30.85 3.84 4.11
N GLN A 171 29.87 2.98 3.81
CA GLN A 171 28.47 3.17 4.24
C GLN A 171 27.85 2.01 5.00
N ILE A 172 28.64 1.08 5.53
CA ILE A 172 28.09 -0.24 5.86
C ILE A 172 27.17 -0.28 7.08
N GLY A 173 25.87 -0.13 6.82
CA GLY A 173 24.79 -0.69 7.62
C GLY A 173 24.54 -2.14 7.22
N HIS A 174 25.45 -3.06 7.56
CA HIS A 174 25.48 -4.50 7.17
C HIS A 174 24.21 -5.32 7.48
N ARG A 175 23.13 -4.74 8.04
CA ARG A 175 22.04 -5.50 8.65
C ARG A 175 20.70 -5.40 7.93
N THR A 176 20.56 -4.64 6.85
CA THR A 176 19.25 -4.35 6.23
C THR A 176 18.92 -5.15 4.98
N MET A 177 19.90 -5.65 4.22
CA MET A 177 19.70 -6.57 3.08
C MET A 177 19.45 -8.00 3.60
N GLU A 178 18.40 -8.66 3.14
CA GLU A 178 18.09 -10.07 3.49
C GLU A 178 18.58 -11.05 2.43
N ASP A 179 18.36 -10.73 1.16
CA ASP A 179 18.63 -11.62 0.04
C ASP A 179 18.74 -10.79 -1.25
N VAL A 180 19.67 -11.15 -2.15
CA VAL A 180 19.86 -10.47 -3.44
C VAL A 180 20.04 -11.53 -4.51
N ARG A 181 19.22 -11.48 -5.56
CA ARG A 181 19.24 -12.48 -6.63
C ARG A 181 19.19 -11.85 -8.00
N THR A 182 19.95 -12.43 -8.92
CA THR A 182 19.89 -12.15 -10.36
C THR A 182 18.94 -13.12 -11.04
N TRP A 183 17.96 -12.61 -11.77
CA TRP A 183 16.92 -13.40 -12.42
C TRP A 183 17.15 -13.47 -13.92
N ARG A 184 17.60 -14.64 -14.39
CA ARG A 184 17.95 -14.89 -15.80
C ARG A 184 16.76 -15.11 -16.74
N GLY A 185 15.54 -15.21 -16.21
CA GLY A 185 14.30 -15.47 -16.97
C GLY A 185 13.31 -14.32 -17.00
N ALA A 186 13.76 -13.09 -16.71
CA ALA A 186 12.92 -11.91 -16.84
C ALA A 186 12.71 -11.61 -18.34
N ASP A 187 11.48 -11.78 -18.81
CA ASP A 187 11.07 -11.45 -20.19
C ASP A 187 10.88 -9.93 -20.31
N VAL A 188 12.01 -9.24 -20.38
CA VAL A 188 12.14 -7.83 -20.75
C VAL A 188 13.15 -7.87 -21.88
N ALA A 189 12.77 -7.48 -23.10
CA ALA A 189 13.65 -7.47 -24.27
C ALA A 189 14.85 -6.51 -24.05
N SER A 190 15.81 -6.96 -23.25
CA SER A 190 17.02 -6.30 -22.79
C SER A 190 18.07 -7.40 -22.59
N ASP A 191 19.30 -7.05 -22.92
CA ASP A 191 20.52 -7.82 -22.67
C ASP A 191 20.93 -7.82 -21.18
N HIS A 192 20.25 -7.05 -20.33
CA HIS A 192 20.51 -6.97 -18.90
C HIS A 192 19.62 -7.92 -18.09
N HIS A 193 20.21 -8.57 -17.09
CA HIS A 193 19.48 -9.40 -16.13
C HIS A 193 18.85 -8.55 -15.01
N LEU A 194 17.60 -8.87 -14.64
CA LEU A 194 16.94 -8.21 -13.51
C LEU A 194 17.57 -8.63 -12.18
N VAL A 195 18.03 -7.65 -11.39
CA VAL A 195 18.52 -7.87 -10.02
C VAL A 195 17.43 -7.47 -9.03
N VAL A 196 17.09 -8.38 -8.10
CA VAL A 196 16.08 -8.17 -7.07
C VAL A 196 16.71 -8.30 -5.70
N ALA A 197 16.54 -7.27 -4.86
CA ALA A 197 16.97 -7.25 -3.47
C ALA A 197 15.77 -7.27 -2.52
N ASN A 198 15.82 -8.16 -1.53
CA ASN A 198 14.93 -8.20 -0.38
C ASN A 198 15.56 -7.46 0.79
N LEU A 199 14.78 -6.62 1.45
CA LEU A 199 15.23 -5.77 2.54
C LEU A 199 14.41 -6.05 3.81
N LYS A 200 15.06 -6.06 4.98
CA LYS A 200 14.40 -6.15 6.30
C LYS A 200 13.46 -4.96 6.51
N GLN A 201 13.91 -3.78 6.14
CA GLN A 201 13.14 -2.55 6.28
C GLN A 201 12.01 -2.51 5.26
N LYS A 202 10.77 -2.37 5.73
CA LYS A 202 9.58 -2.32 4.87
C LYS A 202 9.04 -0.89 4.77
N LEU A 203 8.50 -0.54 3.61
CA LEU A 203 7.81 0.74 3.38
C LEU A 203 6.59 0.89 4.31
N LYS A 204 6.31 2.13 4.73
CA LYS A 204 5.12 2.44 5.53
C LYS A 204 3.89 2.23 4.66
N LYS A 205 3.05 1.27 5.04
CA LYS A 205 1.72 1.14 4.44
C LYS A 205 0.86 2.25 5.02
N ASN A 206 0.84 3.40 4.36
CA ASN A 206 -0.19 4.39 4.59
C ASN A 206 -1.48 3.81 3.99
N TRP A 207 -2.22 3.07 4.82
CA TRP A 207 -3.65 3.03 4.61
C TRP A 207 -4.06 4.49 4.74
N LYS A 208 -4.52 5.13 3.64
CA LYS A 208 -5.43 6.26 3.84
C LYS A 208 -6.46 5.69 4.80
N SER A 209 -6.52 6.24 6.02
CA SER A 209 -7.48 5.86 7.06
C SER A 209 -8.77 5.65 6.30
N GLY A 210 -9.17 4.38 6.14
CA GLY A 210 -10.06 4.00 5.04
C GLY A 210 -11.21 4.99 5.04
N GLN A 211 -11.28 5.83 4.00
CA GLN A 211 -12.25 6.93 3.85
C GLN A 211 -13.53 6.44 4.49
N THR A 212 -13.83 6.96 5.69
CA THR A 212 -14.70 6.38 6.73
C THR A 212 -15.59 5.31 6.15
N ALA A 213 -15.13 4.03 6.12
CA ALA A 213 -15.66 2.97 5.25
C ALA A 213 -17.07 3.29 4.76
N ILE A 214 -17.19 3.90 3.55
CA ILE A 214 -18.38 4.66 3.13
C ILE A 214 -19.61 3.94 3.64
N GLN A 215 -20.25 4.50 4.68
CA GLN A 215 -21.39 3.85 5.28
C GLN A 215 -22.47 3.83 4.21
N ARG A 216 -22.66 2.67 3.59
CA ARG A 216 -23.57 2.52 2.46
C ARG A 216 -24.99 2.74 2.96
N PHE A 217 -25.76 3.55 2.26
CA PHE A 217 -27.19 3.67 2.51
C PHE A 217 -27.91 2.35 2.22
N ASN A 218 -29.01 2.09 2.92
CA ASN A 218 -29.77 0.86 2.71
C ASN A 218 -30.68 0.97 1.48
N THR A 219 -30.13 0.67 0.30
CA THR A 219 -30.87 0.71 -0.98
C THR A 219 -31.99 -0.33 -1.07
N ALA A 220 -32.07 -1.31 -0.16
CA ALA A 220 -33.20 -2.24 -0.12
C ALA A 220 -34.53 -1.54 0.17
N PHE A 221 -34.51 -0.41 0.89
CA PHE A 221 -35.71 0.39 1.14
C PHE A 221 -36.27 1.07 -0.10
N LEU A 222 -35.52 1.17 -1.19
CA LEU A 222 -36.03 1.67 -2.48
C LEU A 222 -36.87 0.63 -3.23
N ARG A 223 -36.90 -0.63 -2.75
CA ARG A 223 -37.80 -1.67 -3.28
C ARG A 223 -39.24 -1.54 -2.73
N ASP A 224 -39.39 -0.80 -1.64
CA ASP A 224 -40.68 -0.47 -1.05
C ASP A 224 -41.23 0.79 -1.72
N THR A 225 -42.40 0.67 -2.34
CA THR A 225 -43.03 1.73 -3.14
C THR A 225 -43.33 2.98 -2.33
N ASP A 226 -43.73 2.83 -1.07
CA ASP A 226 -44.09 3.94 -0.19
C ASP A 226 -42.85 4.72 0.25
N ARG A 227 -41.78 4.00 0.59
CA ARG A 227 -40.49 4.63 0.92
C ARG A 227 -39.84 5.28 -0.29
N LEU A 228 -39.95 4.69 -1.48
CA LEU A 228 -39.47 5.29 -2.72
C LEU A 228 -40.17 6.62 -3.01
N ASN A 229 -41.49 6.68 -2.83
CA ASN A 229 -42.26 7.91 -3.02
C ASN A 229 -41.88 8.99 -1.99
N LYS A 230 -41.71 8.62 -0.73
CA LYS A 230 -41.18 9.53 0.31
C LYS A 230 -39.79 10.06 -0.04
N PHE A 231 -38.91 9.21 -0.57
CA PHE A 231 -37.59 9.63 -1.02
C PHE A 231 -37.67 10.65 -2.17
N LYS A 232 -38.50 10.39 -3.17
CA LYS A 232 -38.70 11.32 -4.31
C LYS A 232 -39.20 12.69 -3.85
N ILE A 233 -40.19 12.71 -2.95
CA ILE A 233 -40.74 13.98 -2.42
C ILE A 233 -39.68 14.74 -1.63
N ALA A 234 -38.99 14.07 -0.70
CA ALA A 234 -37.95 14.71 0.11
C ALA A 234 -36.80 15.25 -0.75
N LEU A 235 -36.40 14.50 -1.78
CA LEU A 235 -35.36 14.92 -2.72
C LEU A 235 -35.80 16.14 -3.51
N ASN A 236 -36.99 16.12 -4.10
CA ASN A 236 -37.51 17.24 -4.89
C ASN A 236 -37.63 18.51 -4.04
N ASN A 237 -38.14 18.41 -2.81
CA ASN A 237 -38.26 19.56 -1.93
C ASN A 237 -36.90 20.19 -1.60
N ARG A 238 -35.85 19.38 -1.38
CA ARG A 238 -34.49 19.89 -1.11
C ARG A 238 -33.82 20.50 -2.33
N PHE A 239 -34.00 19.90 -3.51
CA PHE A 239 -33.44 20.46 -4.74
C PHE A 239 -34.15 21.75 -5.15
N GLN A 240 -35.46 21.88 -4.90
CA GLN A 240 -36.18 23.13 -5.09
C GLN A 240 -35.65 24.24 -4.16
N ALA A 241 -35.42 23.92 -2.88
CA ALA A 241 -34.83 24.87 -1.93
C ALA A 241 -33.41 25.31 -2.36
N LEU A 242 -32.57 24.36 -2.80
CA LEU A 242 -31.24 24.66 -3.34
C LEU A 242 -31.30 25.55 -4.58
N GLN A 243 -32.21 25.27 -5.52
CA GLN A 243 -32.34 26.06 -6.74
C GLN A 243 -32.75 27.51 -6.46
N ASN A 244 -33.53 27.76 -5.40
CA ASN A 244 -33.89 29.11 -4.99
C ASN A 244 -32.69 29.85 -4.39
N LEU A 245 -31.88 29.18 -3.55
CA LEU A 245 -30.65 29.75 -2.97
C LEU A 245 -29.60 30.09 -4.04
N LEU A 246 -29.43 29.22 -5.04
CA LEU A 246 -28.49 29.43 -6.15
C LEU A 246 -28.89 30.56 -7.11
N LYS A 247 -30.13 31.06 -7.03
CA LYS A 247 -30.56 32.25 -7.78
C LYS A 247 -30.24 33.55 -7.04
N GLU A 248 -29.95 33.48 -5.75
CA GLU A 248 -29.73 34.65 -4.88
C GLU A 248 -28.23 34.92 -4.60
N GLU A 249 -27.34 33.92 -4.71
CA GLU A 249 -25.89 34.06 -4.45
C GLU A 249 -25.02 33.65 -5.66
N GLU A 250 -23.98 34.45 -5.96
CA GLU A 250 -22.88 34.05 -6.87
C GLU A 250 -21.90 33.14 -6.13
N THR A 251 -22.15 31.83 -6.17
CA THR A 251 -21.32 30.80 -5.55
C THR A 251 -20.36 30.15 -6.56
N SER A 252 -19.18 29.71 -6.08
CA SER A 252 -18.21 28.97 -6.90
C SER A 252 -18.81 27.63 -7.37
N MET A 253 -18.34 27.11 -8.51
CA MET A 253 -18.69 25.77 -8.98
C MET A 253 -18.37 24.67 -7.95
N GLU A 254 -17.31 24.83 -7.15
CA GLU A 254 -17.00 23.88 -6.07
C GLU A 254 -18.04 23.89 -4.95
N ASP A 255 -18.55 25.07 -4.58
CA ASP A 255 -19.57 25.23 -3.54
C ASP A 255 -20.91 24.67 -4.01
N ASN A 256 -21.27 24.92 -5.28
CA ASN A 256 -22.46 24.34 -5.91
C ASN A 256 -22.44 22.82 -5.89
N TRP A 257 -21.28 22.22 -6.19
CA TRP A 257 -21.13 20.77 -6.13
C TRP A 257 -21.24 20.22 -4.70
N LYS A 258 -20.73 20.96 -3.72
CA LYS A 258 -20.81 20.62 -2.30
C LYS A 258 -22.26 20.62 -1.82
N ASP A 259 -23.05 21.62 -2.21
CA ASP A 259 -24.45 21.76 -1.79
C ASP A 259 -25.34 20.69 -2.41
N ILE A 260 -25.15 20.38 -3.70
CA ILE A 260 -25.82 19.26 -4.38
C ILE A 260 -25.52 17.94 -3.65
N LYS A 261 -24.25 17.72 -3.31
CA LYS A 261 -23.83 16.52 -2.60
C LYS A 261 -24.43 16.46 -1.20
N GLU A 262 -24.56 17.58 -0.52
CA GLU A 262 -25.15 17.67 0.82
C GLU A 262 -26.66 17.39 0.79
N ALA A 263 -27.42 17.96 -0.15
CA ALA A 263 -28.84 17.67 -0.32
C ALA A 263 -29.09 16.19 -0.64
N LEU A 264 -28.27 15.58 -1.50
CA LEU A 264 -28.38 14.15 -1.81
C LEU A 264 -28.00 13.28 -0.60
N THR A 265 -26.93 13.62 0.11
CA THR A 265 -26.45 12.82 1.25
C THR A 265 -27.42 12.89 2.43
N SER A 266 -27.93 14.08 2.73
CA SER A 266 -28.90 14.31 3.80
C SER A 266 -30.23 13.60 3.52
N THR A 267 -30.72 13.58 2.27
CA THR A 267 -31.97 12.88 1.92
C THR A 267 -31.82 11.38 2.03
N CYS A 268 -30.69 10.86 1.56
CA CYS A 268 -30.35 9.45 1.74
C CYS A 268 -30.28 9.07 3.23
N GLN A 269 -29.72 9.93 4.07
CA GLN A 269 -29.59 9.68 5.49
C GLN A 269 -30.93 9.68 6.23
N GLU A 270 -31.84 10.58 5.88
CA GLU A 270 -33.17 10.68 6.48
C GLU A 270 -34.09 9.52 6.09
N VAL A 271 -34.16 9.18 4.80
CA VAL A 271 -35.18 8.23 4.30
C VAL A 271 -34.67 6.79 4.24
N LEU A 272 -33.43 6.59 3.77
CA LEU A 272 -32.85 5.25 3.61
C LEU A 272 -32.11 4.81 4.86
N GLY A 273 -31.49 5.75 5.57
CA GLY A 273 -30.62 5.45 6.69
C GLY A 273 -29.43 4.57 6.29
N LEU A 274 -28.56 4.31 7.26
CA LEU A 274 -27.32 3.60 7.05
C LEU A 274 -27.58 2.09 7.06
N LYS A 275 -26.92 1.35 6.18
CA LYS A 275 -26.99 -0.11 6.14
C LYS A 275 -26.44 -0.67 7.45
N LYS A 276 -27.34 -1.25 8.27
CA LYS A 276 -26.95 -1.96 9.49
C LYS A 276 -26.21 -3.23 9.10
N TYR A 277 -25.01 -3.42 9.64
CA TYR A 277 -24.30 -4.69 9.52
C TYR A 277 -24.95 -5.69 10.47
N HIS A 278 -25.44 -6.80 9.92
CA HIS A 278 -25.77 -7.96 10.74
C HIS A 278 -24.44 -8.55 11.24
N HIS A 279 -24.13 -8.27 12.51
CA HIS A 279 -23.06 -8.97 13.19
C HIS A 279 -23.45 -10.44 13.36
N LYS A 280 -22.45 -11.32 13.46
CA LYS A 280 -22.70 -12.73 13.74
C LYS A 280 -23.51 -12.83 15.04
N GLU A 281 -24.48 -13.75 15.10
CA GLU A 281 -25.43 -13.89 16.21
C GLU A 281 -24.77 -14.01 17.60
N TRP A 282 -23.54 -14.51 17.65
CA TRP A 282 -22.76 -14.64 18.90
C TRP A 282 -22.11 -13.35 19.42
N ILE A 283 -22.13 -12.25 18.66
CA ILE A 283 -21.53 -10.97 19.05
C ILE A 283 -22.55 -10.16 19.85
N SER A 284 -22.34 -10.04 21.16
CA SER A 284 -23.18 -9.22 22.04
C SER A 284 -22.93 -7.71 21.87
N THR A 285 -23.90 -6.90 22.27
CA THR A 285 -23.77 -5.43 22.39
C THR A 285 -22.58 -5.04 23.26
N GLU A 286 -22.44 -5.69 24.41
CA GLU A 286 -21.29 -5.52 25.32
C GLU A 286 -19.94 -5.80 24.62
N THR A 287 -19.88 -6.77 23.72
CA THR A 287 -18.67 -7.05 22.93
C THR A 287 -18.39 -5.94 21.92
N LEU A 288 -19.43 -5.32 21.34
CA LEU A 288 -19.28 -4.16 20.45
C LEU A 288 -18.77 -2.93 21.20
N ASP A 289 -19.25 -2.69 22.42
CA ASP A 289 -18.78 -1.60 23.27
C ASP A 289 -17.31 -1.77 23.63
N LYS A 290 -16.89 -3.00 23.99
CA LYS A 290 -15.47 -3.35 24.19
C LYS A 290 -14.61 -3.14 22.94
N ILE A 291 -15.16 -3.36 21.73
CA ILE A 291 -14.46 -3.06 20.47
C ILE A 291 -14.26 -1.55 20.31
N LYS A 292 -15.27 -0.75 20.62
CA LYS A 292 -15.22 0.71 20.57
C LYS A 292 -14.22 1.26 21.59
N GLU A 293 -14.27 0.79 22.82
CA GLU A 293 -13.34 1.16 23.90
C GLU A 293 -11.89 0.86 23.53
N ARG A 294 -11.60 -0.35 23.02
CA ARG A 294 -10.26 -0.73 22.53
C ARG A 294 -9.80 0.19 21.39
N LYS A 295 -10.71 0.62 20.50
CA LYS A 295 -10.37 1.58 19.42
C LYS A 295 -10.00 2.95 20.00
N ASN A 296 -10.76 3.45 20.97
CA ASN A 296 -10.48 4.73 21.62
C ASN A 296 -9.12 4.70 22.33
N LYS A 297 -8.83 3.64 23.10
CA LYS A 297 -7.52 3.42 23.74
C LYS A 297 -6.37 3.33 22.72
N LYS A 298 -6.63 2.76 21.53
CA LYS A 298 -5.64 2.76 20.44
C LYS A 298 -5.40 4.14 19.85
N ALA A 299 -6.43 4.98 19.78
CA ALA A 299 -6.30 6.37 19.34
C ALA A 299 -5.50 7.20 20.36
N ALA A 300 -5.72 6.99 21.66
CA ALA A 300 -4.96 7.64 22.72
C ALA A 300 -3.44 7.42 22.57
N ILE A 301 -2.99 6.18 22.28
CA ILE A 301 -1.57 5.87 22.01
C ILE A 301 -0.99 6.69 20.85
N ASN A 302 -1.78 6.89 19.80
CA ASN A 302 -1.33 7.61 18.61
C ASN A 302 -1.26 9.13 18.85
N ASN A 303 -2.03 9.64 19.81
CA ASN A 303 -2.12 11.05 20.14
C ASN A 303 -1.21 11.47 21.31
N SER A 304 -0.63 10.51 22.05
CA SER A 304 0.31 10.77 23.16
C SER A 304 1.55 11.53 22.67
N ARG A 305 1.92 12.61 23.37
CA ARG A 305 3.06 13.47 23.00
C ARG A 305 4.32 13.09 23.77
N THR A 306 4.18 12.58 24.99
CA THR A 306 5.30 12.22 25.85
C THR A 306 5.51 10.70 25.93
N ARG A 307 6.75 10.27 26.24
CA ARG A 307 7.10 8.85 26.38
C ARG A 307 6.32 8.19 27.53
N SER A 308 6.11 8.91 28.63
CA SER A 308 5.37 8.41 29.80
C SER A 308 3.90 8.15 29.47
N GLU A 309 3.21 9.12 28.85
CA GLU A 309 1.82 8.96 28.39
C GLU A 309 1.65 7.78 27.43
N LYS A 310 2.61 7.60 26.51
CA LYS A 310 2.57 6.51 25.53
C LYS A 310 2.66 5.14 26.20
N VAL A 311 3.50 5.00 27.23
CA VAL A 311 3.63 3.75 28.01
C VAL A 311 2.32 3.45 28.74
N GLN A 312 1.73 4.45 29.39
CA GLN A 312 0.45 4.30 30.11
C GLN A 312 -0.70 3.92 29.16
N ALA A 313 -0.88 4.66 28.07
CA ALA A 313 -1.91 4.37 27.07
C ALA A 313 -1.72 2.98 26.43
N GLN A 314 -0.48 2.52 26.31
CA GLN A 314 -0.17 1.19 25.78
C GLN A 314 -0.54 0.08 26.77
N ALA A 315 -0.33 0.27 28.07
CA ALA A 315 -0.79 -0.66 29.11
C ALA A 315 -2.32 -0.78 29.11
N GLU A 316 -3.04 0.34 29.06
CA GLU A 316 -4.51 0.37 29.03
C GLU A 316 -5.09 -0.32 27.78
N TYR A 317 -4.45 -0.15 26.62
CA TYR A 317 -4.84 -0.85 25.40
C TYR A 317 -4.64 -2.36 25.50
N ILE A 318 -3.55 -2.83 26.12
CA ILE A 318 -3.27 -4.26 26.30
C ILE A 318 -4.38 -4.89 27.14
N GLU A 319 -4.76 -4.26 28.25
CA GLU A 319 -5.82 -4.77 29.13
C GLU A 319 -7.19 -4.78 28.43
N ALA A 320 -7.57 -3.69 27.76
CA ALA A 320 -8.82 -3.64 26.99
C ALA A 320 -8.87 -4.70 25.87
N ASN A 321 -7.74 -4.95 25.20
CA ASN A 321 -7.64 -5.98 24.17
C ASN A 321 -7.76 -7.41 24.76
N LYS A 322 -7.23 -7.64 25.97
CA LYS A 322 -7.37 -8.91 26.70
C LYS A 322 -8.83 -9.15 27.08
N GLN A 323 -9.52 -8.15 27.60
CA GLN A 323 -10.94 -8.22 27.94
C GLN A 323 -11.82 -8.46 26.71
N LEU A 324 -11.54 -7.77 25.59
CA LEU A 324 -12.24 -8.02 24.33
C LEU A 324 -12.07 -9.46 23.85
N LYS A 325 -10.84 -10.00 23.86
CA LYS A 325 -10.58 -11.38 23.47
C LYS A 325 -11.34 -12.39 24.35
N ARG A 326 -11.42 -12.14 25.66
CA ARG A 326 -12.23 -12.95 26.59
C ARG A 326 -13.72 -12.89 26.22
N SER A 327 -14.29 -11.70 26.02
CA SER A 327 -15.68 -11.50 25.62
C SER A 327 -16.03 -12.25 24.33
N ILE A 328 -15.16 -12.18 23.32
CA ILE A 328 -15.35 -12.90 22.04
C ILE A 328 -15.35 -14.41 22.24
N ARG A 329 -14.45 -14.96 23.06
CA ARG A 329 -14.40 -16.40 23.36
C ARG A 329 -15.66 -16.85 24.09
N THR A 330 -16.09 -16.10 25.11
CA THR A 330 -17.29 -16.40 25.89
C THR A 330 -18.54 -16.32 25.02
N GLY A 331 -18.68 -15.29 24.19
CA GLY A 331 -19.82 -15.14 23.28
C GLY A 331 -19.91 -16.29 22.27
N LYS A 332 -18.78 -16.69 21.67
CA LYS A 332 -18.73 -17.87 20.79
C LYS A 332 -19.08 -19.16 21.51
N LYS A 333 -18.54 -19.39 22.71
CA LYS A 333 -18.81 -20.60 23.49
C LYS A 333 -20.29 -20.72 23.82
N LYS A 334 -20.90 -19.67 24.38
CA LYS A 334 -22.34 -19.62 24.69
C LYS A 334 -23.22 -19.87 23.46
N TYR A 335 -22.84 -19.32 22.31
CA TYR A 335 -23.59 -19.53 21.08
C TYR A 335 -23.54 -20.98 20.60
N VAL A 336 -22.37 -21.61 20.63
CA VAL A 336 -22.21 -23.02 20.25
C VAL A 336 -22.96 -23.93 21.24
N GLU A 337 -22.87 -23.65 22.54
CA GLU A 337 -23.63 -24.37 23.57
C GLU A 337 -25.14 -24.22 23.37
N GLY A 338 -25.63 -23.02 23.05
CA GLY A 338 -27.05 -22.79 22.73
C GLY A 338 -27.52 -23.57 21.50
N LEU A 339 -26.71 -23.64 20.45
CA LEU A 339 -27.01 -24.46 19.27
C LEU A 339 -27.02 -25.96 19.59
N ALA A 340 -26.09 -26.43 20.42
CA ALA A 340 -26.05 -27.82 20.87
C ALA A 340 -27.30 -28.19 21.69
N MET A 341 -27.69 -27.37 22.67
CA MET A 341 -28.93 -27.59 23.43
C MET A 341 -30.18 -27.59 22.55
N THR A 342 -30.22 -26.73 21.52
CA THR A 342 -31.34 -26.69 20.57
C THR A 342 -31.41 -27.97 19.73
N ALA A 343 -30.24 -28.50 19.30
CA ALA A 343 -30.17 -29.76 18.58
C ALA A 343 -30.58 -30.96 19.46
N GLU A 344 -30.14 -30.99 20.73
CA GLU A 344 -30.58 -32.02 21.69
C GLU A 344 -32.09 -31.98 21.92
N LYS A 345 -32.67 -30.79 22.10
CA LYS A 345 -34.12 -30.61 22.26
C LYS A 345 -34.88 -31.09 21.02
N ALA A 346 -34.45 -30.68 19.82
CA ALA A 346 -35.06 -31.11 18.56
C ALA A 346 -35.00 -32.63 18.36
N THR A 347 -33.93 -33.28 18.83
CA THR A 347 -33.81 -34.75 18.82
C THR A 347 -34.83 -35.40 19.74
N ARG A 348 -35.00 -34.88 20.97
CA ARG A 348 -35.99 -35.38 21.94
C ARG A 348 -37.43 -35.21 21.46
N GLU A 349 -37.71 -34.12 20.73
CA GLU A 349 -39.05 -33.80 20.21
C GLU A 349 -39.34 -34.44 18.83
N GLY A 350 -38.37 -35.16 18.24
CA GLY A 350 -38.51 -35.76 16.91
C GLY A 350 -38.56 -34.74 15.75
N ASN A 351 -38.19 -33.47 15.99
CA ASN A 351 -38.20 -32.42 14.97
C ASN A 351 -36.94 -32.48 14.08
N MET A 352 -36.97 -33.39 13.11
CA MET A 352 -35.85 -33.65 12.20
C MET A 352 -35.43 -32.42 11.36
N LYS A 353 -36.37 -31.53 11.02
CA LYS A 353 -36.08 -30.30 10.26
C LYS A 353 -35.22 -29.34 11.08
N GLN A 354 -35.60 -29.10 12.33
CA GLN A 354 -34.86 -28.22 13.24
C GLN A 354 -33.49 -28.80 13.61
N LEU A 355 -33.40 -30.13 13.77
CA LEU A 355 -32.14 -30.83 13.98
C LEU A 355 -31.19 -30.64 12.78
N HIS A 356 -31.66 -30.90 11.56
CA HIS A 356 -30.84 -30.73 10.36
C HIS A 356 -30.34 -29.28 10.19
N ASP A 357 -31.21 -28.29 10.39
CA ASP A 357 -30.84 -26.87 10.25
C ASP A 357 -29.83 -26.42 11.33
N THR A 358 -29.95 -26.90 12.57
CA THR A 358 -29.00 -26.59 13.65
C THR A 358 -27.65 -27.28 13.45
N THR A 359 -27.62 -28.54 13.02
CA THR A 359 -26.38 -29.26 12.66
C THR A 359 -25.69 -28.62 11.45
N LYS A 360 -26.45 -28.12 10.47
CA LYS A 360 -25.91 -27.37 9.33
C LYS A 360 -25.27 -26.05 9.76
N LYS A 361 -25.88 -25.33 10.72
CA LYS A 361 -25.29 -24.11 11.32
C LYS A 361 -24.01 -24.40 12.10
N LEU A 362 -23.94 -25.50 12.86
CA LEU A 362 -22.77 -25.91 13.64
C LEU A 362 -21.58 -26.35 12.76
N SER A 363 -21.84 -27.10 11.69
CA SER A 363 -20.80 -27.67 10.82
C SER A 363 -20.16 -26.66 9.86
N GLY A 364 -20.73 -25.46 9.71
CA GLY A 364 -20.19 -24.41 8.83
C GLY A 364 -20.23 -24.73 7.34
N LYS A 365 -20.82 -25.86 6.92
CA LYS A 365 -20.98 -26.25 5.51
C LYS A 365 -22.20 -25.54 4.90
N TYR A 366 -21.97 -24.33 4.39
CA TYR A 366 -22.90 -23.67 3.49
C TYR A 366 -22.74 -24.25 2.07
N SER A 367 -23.32 -25.42 1.78
CA SER A 367 -23.73 -25.73 0.41
C SER A 367 -25.16 -25.24 0.23
N LYS A 368 -25.37 -24.41 -0.79
CA LYS A 368 -26.70 -24.20 -1.35
C LYS A 368 -27.19 -25.57 -1.83
N PRO A 369 -28.41 -26.01 -1.48
CA PRO A 369 -29.01 -27.11 -2.21
C PRO A 369 -29.31 -26.60 -3.62
N GLU A 370 -28.57 -27.09 -4.60
CA GLU A 370 -29.04 -27.05 -5.98
C GLU A 370 -30.17 -28.07 -6.08
N ARG A 371 -31.40 -27.55 -6.11
CA ARG A 371 -32.68 -28.21 -6.42
C ARG A 371 -33.57 -28.57 -5.21
N PRO A 372 -34.89 -28.29 -5.31
CA PRO A 372 -35.87 -28.84 -4.40
C PRO A 372 -36.00 -30.35 -4.65
N ALA A 373 -35.95 -31.15 -3.58
CA ALA A 373 -36.32 -32.55 -3.64
C ALA A 373 -37.83 -32.62 -3.97
N LYS A 374 -38.18 -33.31 -5.06
CA LYS A 374 -39.56 -33.70 -5.33
C LYS A 374 -39.86 -34.95 -4.50
N ASP A 375 -40.98 -34.93 -3.80
CA ASP A 375 -41.57 -36.13 -3.19
C ASP A 375 -41.86 -37.18 -4.28
N LYS A 376 -41.66 -38.45 -3.93
CA LYS A 376 -42.16 -39.62 -4.65
C LYS A 376 -43.22 -40.28 -3.79
#